data_AF-A0A1W2A1K8-F1
#
_entry.id   AF-A0A1W2A1K8-F1
#
_cell.length_a   1.000
_cell.length_b   1.000
_cell.length_c   1.000
_cell.angle_alpha   90.00
_cell.angle_beta   90.00
_cell.angle_gamma   90.00
#
_symmetry.space_group_name_H-M   'P 1'
#
loop_
_entity.id
_entity.type
_entity.pdbx_description
1 polymer ?
#
loop_
_entity_poly.entity_id
_entity_poly.type
_entity_poly.pdbx_seq_one_letter_code
_entity_poly.pdbx_strand_id
1 'polypeptide(L)' 'MKTGKNTISTRAWTFIRSRDSFTTEEFMQAMGMRQKEALDILQQLHDERLILLKWVEEKGKLCFIKASPVNDGIN' A
#
# COMPACT_ATOMS: atom_id res chain seq x y z
N MET A 1 26.15 -0.13 5.80
CA MET A 1 24.95 -0.65 5.09
C MET A 1 24.19 0.55 4.56
N LYS A 2 24.03 0.69 3.25
CA LYS A 2 23.29 1.82 2.66
C LYS A 2 21.79 1.55 2.86
N THR A 3 21.20 2.04 3.95
CA THR A 3 19.75 2.23 4.06
C THR A 3 19.37 3.37 3.13
N GLY A 4 19.35 3.10 1.82
CA GLY A 4 18.60 3.92 0.89
C GLY A 4 17.14 3.76 1.28
N LYS A 5 16.57 4.74 1.98
CA LYS A 5 15.12 4.84 2.11
C LYS A 5 14.59 4.80 0.69
N ASN A 6 13.95 3.71 0.28
CA ASN A 6 13.23 3.66 -0.98
C ASN A 6 12.08 4.65 -0.81
N THR A 7 12.32 5.89 -1.23
CA THR A 7 11.30 6.94 -1.21
C THR A 7 10.17 6.45 -2.09
N ILE A 8 9.04 6.14 -1.48
CA ILE A 8 7.83 5.74 -2.20
C ILE A 8 7.47 6.86 -3.17
N SER A 9 7.40 6.52 -4.45
CA SER A 9 7.15 7.52 -5.49
C SER A 9 5.80 8.21 -5.27
N THR A 10 5.70 9.47 -5.70
CA THR A 10 4.43 10.23 -5.69
C THR A 10 3.32 9.44 -6.39
N ARG A 11 3.64 8.71 -7.47
CA ARG A 11 2.71 7.85 -8.21
C ARG A 11 2.15 6.72 -7.35
N ALA A 12 3.00 6.04 -6.58
CA ALA A 12 2.57 4.96 -5.67
C ALA A 12 1.67 5.51 -4.55
N TRP A 13 2.03 6.68 -4.00
CA TRP A 13 1.18 7.35 -3.00
C TRP A 13 -0.19 7.75 -3.56
N THR A 14 -0.24 8.32 -4.77
CA THR A 14 -1.50 8.65 -5.44
C THR A 14 -2.34 7.39 -5.69
N PHE A 15 -1.73 6.28 -6.09
CA PHE A 15 -2.43 5.02 -6.28
C PHE A 15 -3.08 4.51 -4.97
N ILE A 16 -2.32 4.52 -3.87
CA ILE A 16 -2.79 4.07 -2.55
C ILE A 16 -3.90 4.97 -2.02
N ARG A 17 -3.77 6.30 -2.18
CA ARG A 17 -4.76 7.26 -1.66
C ARG A 17 -6.06 7.31 -2.46
N SER A 18 -6.05 6.88 -3.71
CA SER A 18 -7.22 6.92 -4.60
C SER A 18 -8.11 5.66 -4.51
N ARG A 19 -7.77 4.70 -3.63
CA ARG A 19 -8.46 3.40 -3.53
C ARG A 19 -8.69 3.04 -2.07
N ASP A 20 -9.87 2.50 -1.77
CA ASP A 20 -10.18 1.97 -0.43
C ASP A 20 -9.42 0.67 -0.15
N SER A 21 -9.27 -0.18 -1.18
CA SER A 21 -8.52 -1.43 -1.14
C SER A 21 -7.89 -1.79 -2.48
N PHE A 22 -6.75 -2.46 -2.46
CA PHE A 22 -6.07 -2.96 -3.65
C PHE A 22 -5.26 -4.23 -3.36
N THR A 23 -4.96 -5.01 -4.38
CA THR A 23 -4.14 -6.23 -4.34
C THR A 23 -2.71 -5.94 -4.79
N THR A 24 -1.80 -6.87 -4.51
CA THR A 24 -0.42 -6.80 -5.03
C THR A 24 -0.40 -6.68 -6.55
N GLU A 25 -1.26 -7.44 -7.25
CA GLU A 25 -1.34 -7.43 -8.72
C GLU A 25 -1.79 -6.07 -9.27
N GLU A 26 -2.82 -5.46 -8.69
CA GLU A 26 -3.29 -4.13 -9.10
C GLU A 26 -2.19 -3.07 -8.88
N PHE A 27 -1.45 -3.17 -7.77
CA PHE A 27 -0.31 -2.28 -7.50
C PHE A 27 0.82 -2.50 -8.53
N MET A 28 1.18 -3.75 -8.83
CA MET A 28 2.19 -4.11 -9.83
C MET A 28 1.83 -3.56 -11.21
N GLN A 29 0.60 -3.78 -11.66
CA GLN A 29 0.11 -3.31 -12.95
C GLN A 29 0.13 -1.78 -13.02
N ALA A 30 -0.34 -1.11 -11.96
CA ALA A 30 -0.38 0.34 -11.92
C ALA A 30 1.01 0.99 -11.87
N MET A 31 2.00 0.32 -11.29
CA MET A 31 3.36 0.83 -11.20
C MET A 31 4.29 0.33 -12.31
N GLY A 32 3.89 -0.69 -13.08
CA GLY A 32 4.72 -1.31 -14.10
C GLY A 32 5.97 -2.02 -13.54
N MET A 33 5.84 -2.64 -12.36
CA MET A 33 6.96 -3.23 -11.62
C MET A 33 6.81 -4.74 -11.44
N ARG A 34 7.93 -5.41 -11.12
CA ARG A 34 7.94 -6.85 -10.84
C ARG A 34 7.44 -7.14 -9.43
N GLN A 35 6.97 -8.37 -9.22
CA GLN A 35 6.37 -8.80 -7.96
C GLN A 35 7.27 -8.58 -6.75
N LYS A 36 8.57 -8.90 -6.85
CA LYS A 36 9.50 -8.72 -5.74
C LYS A 36 9.64 -7.25 -5.34
N GLU A 37 9.78 -6.36 -6.32
CA GLU A 37 9.90 -4.91 -6.10
C GLU A 37 8.61 -4.35 -5.47
N ALA A 38 7.45 -4.82 -5.93
CA ALA A 38 6.17 -4.46 -5.34
C ALA A 38 6.04 -4.92 -3.88
N LEU A 39 6.40 -6.17 -3.60
CA LEU A 39 6.32 -6.73 -2.25
C LEU A 39 7.27 -6.02 -1.29
N ASP A 40 8.49 -5.68 -1.71
CA ASP A 40 9.43 -4.93 -0.87
C ASP A 40 8.84 -3.56 -0.46
N ILE A 41 8.19 -2.85 -1.39
CA ILE A 41 7.52 -1.57 -1.12
C ILE A 41 6.30 -1.75 -0.21
N LEU A 42 5.46 -2.74 -0.49
CA LEU A 42 4.25 -3.00 0.28
C LEU A 42 4.58 -3.48 1.70
N GLN A 43 5.64 -4.28 1.87
CA GLN A 43 6.14 -4.69 3.17
C GLN A 43 6.62 -3.48 3.96
N GLN A 44 7.43 -2.60 3.35
CA GLN A 44 7.88 -1.37 4.01
C GLN A 44 6.68 -0.50 4.45
N LEU A 45 5.70 -0.29 3.58
CA LEU A 45 4.48 0.46 3.89
C LEU A 45 3.66 -0.17 5.03
N HIS A 46 3.61 -1.49 5.07
CA HIS A 46 2.93 -2.24 6.12
C HIS A 46 3.66 -2.14 7.46
N ASP A 47 4.99 -2.26 7.45
CA ASP A 47 5.84 -2.14 8.64
C ASP A 47 5.79 -0.72 9.23
N GLU A 48 5.72 0.29 8.37
CA GLU A 48 5.49 1.70 8.73
C GLU A 48 4.02 1.98 9.15
N ARG A 49 3.15 0.95 9.13
CA ARG A 49 1.71 1.03 9.46
C ARG A 49 0.94 2.05 8.62
N LEU A 50 1.33 2.23 7.37
CA LEU A 50 0.67 3.12 6.41
C LEU A 50 -0.39 2.38 5.57
N ILE A 51 -0.25 1.06 5.46
CA ILE A 51 -1.25 0.16 4.89
C ILE A 51 -1.43 -1.06 5.79
N LEU A 52 -2.58 -1.73 5.70
CA LEU A 52 -2.89 -2.96 6.42
C LEU A 52 -3.36 -4.02 5.43
N LEU A 53 -3.02 -5.28 5.71
CA LEU A 53 -3.51 -6.42 4.95
C LEU A 53 -4.80 -6.93 5.59
N LYS A 54 -5.91 -6.95 4.83
CA LYS A 54 -7.22 -7.43 5.29
C LYS A 54 -7.92 -8.28 4.24
N TRP A 55 -8.69 -9.26 4.71
CA TRP A 55 -9.62 -9.97 3.86
C TRP A 55 -10.79 -9.05 3.51
N VAL A 56 -11.09 -8.89 2.23
CA VAL A 56 -12.22 -8.08 1.75
C VAL A 56 -13.26 -9.04 1.17
N GLU A 57 -14.36 -9.23 1.91
CA GLU A 57 -15.41 -10.21 1.57
C GLU A 57 -16.03 -9.94 0.20
N GLU A 58 -16.35 -8.68 -0.11
CA GLU A 58 -16.90 -8.26 -1.41
C GLU A 58 -16.00 -8.65 -2.60
N LYS A 59 -14.69 -8.72 -2.37
CA LYS A 59 -13.70 -9.09 -3.39
C LYS A 59 -13.29 -10.56 -3.32
N GLY A 60 -13.65 -11.28 -2.25
CA GLY A 60 -13.27 -12.66 -1.99
C GLY A 60 -11.74 -12.89 -1.95
N LYS A 61 -10.96 -11.88 -1.55
CA LYS A 61 -9.49 -11.95 -1.55
C LYS A 61 -8.84 -11.05 -0.51
N LEU A 62 -7.57 -11.33 -0.23
CA LEU A 62 -6.72 -10.53 0.65
C LEU A 62 -6.27 -9.25 -0.09
N CYS A 63 -6.52 -8.10 0.51
CA CYS A 63 -6.20 -6.79 -0.06
C CYS A 63 -5.43 -5.94 0.95
N PHE A 64 -4.60 -5.05 0.43
CA PHE A 64 -4.06 -3.92 1.16
C PHE A 64 -5.10 -2.81 1.22
N ILE A 65 -5.29 -2.26 2.40
CA ILE A 65 -6.09 -1.07 2.64
C ILE A 65 -5.21 0.01 3.25
N LYS A 66 -5.54 1.27 3.04
CA LYS A 66 -4.84 2.37 3.72
C LYS A 66 -5.04 2.23 5.23
N ALA A 67 -3.97 2.32 6.00
CA ALA A 67 -4.11 2.61 7.42
C ALA A 67 -4.58 4.06 7.51
N SER A 68 -5.84 4.28 7.90
CA SER A 68 -6.32 5.65 8.13
C SER A 68 -5.41 6.35 9.16
N PRO A 69 -5.16 7.66 9.08
CA PRO A 69 -4.81 8.38 10.30
C PRO A 69 -6.00 8.19 11.27
N VAL A 70 -5.79 7.72 12.51
CA VAL A 70 -5.48 8.56 13.66
C VAL A 70 -6.40 9.81 13.67
N ASN A 71 -7.50 9.76 14.44
CA ASN A 71 -8.51 10.80 14.67
C ASN A 71 -9.20 11.42 13.44
N ASP A 72 -10.43 10.95 13.17
CA ASP A 72 -11.54 11.76 12.62
C ASP A 72 -12.04 12.81 13.64
N GLY A 73 -11.12 13.47 14.34
CA GLY A 73 -11.38 14.33 15.49
C GLY A 73 -10.87 15.74 15.27
N ILE A 74 -11.46 16.43 14.29
CA ILE A 74 -11.59 17.88 14.38
C ILE A 74 -12.69 18.12 15.44
N ASN A 75 -12.27 18.46 16.66
CA ASN A 75 -13.03 19.27 17.59
C ASN A 75 -12.05 20.00 18.53
#